data_AF-A0A926UJS7-F1
#
_entry.id   AF-A0A926UJS7-F1
#
_cell.length_a   1.000
_cell.length_b   1.000
_cell.length_c   1.000
_cell.angle_alpha   90.00
_cell.angle_beta   90.00
_cell.angle_gamma   90.00
#
_symmetry.space_group_name_H-M   'P 1'
#
loop_
_entity.id
_entity.type
_entity.pdbx_description
1 polymer ?
#
loop_
_entity_poly.entity_id
_entity_poly.type
_entity_poly.pdbx_seq_one_letter_code
_entity_poly.pdbx_strand_id
1 'polypeptide(L)' 'MYFVSISRQHVRECLEDGNVFKLMTKEDVENVISSSLQPHGISFEVKTDFIQLIEQVDRSLWFHKWDFLNSI' A
#
# COMPACT_ATOMS: atom_id res chain seq x y z
N MET A 1 -11.51 -27.71 -3.05
CA MET A 1 -11.93 -26.42 -3.63
C MET A 1 -12.17 -25.37 -2.53
N TYR A 2 -11.22 -25.21 -1.59
CA TYR A 2 -11.36 -24.36 -0.39
C TYR A 2 -10.63 -23.02 -0.52
N PHE A 3 -9.55 -23.01 -1.32
CA PHE A 3 -8.75 -21.82 -1.59
C PHE A 3 -9.53 -20.75 -2.36
N VAL A 4 -10.26 -21.15 -3.42
CA VAL A 4 -11.03 -20.22 -4.26
C VAL A 4 -12.14 -19.51 -3.48
N SER A 5 -12.78 -20.20 -2.53
CA SER A 5 -13.80 -19.59 -1.66
C SER A 5 -13.21 -18.57 -0.70
N ILE A 6 -12.03 -18.85 -0.12
CA ILE A 6 -11.33 -17.90 0.77
C ILE A 6 -10.88 -16.66 0.01
N SER A 7 -10.29 -16.83 -1.19
CA SER A 7 -9.84 -15.69 -1.99
C SER A 7 -11.00 -14.78 -2.40
N ARG A 8 -12.15 -15.35 -2.78
CA ARG A 8 -13.35 -14.56 -3.13
C ARG A 8 -13.91 -13.81 -1.93
N GLN A 9 -13.92 -14.45 -0.76
CA GLN A 9 -14.36 -13.81 0.47
C GLN A 9 -13.43 -12.64 0.86
N HIS A 10 -12.12 -12.85 0.78
CA HIS A 10 -11.13 -11.80 1.07
C HIS A 10 -11.26 -10.59 0.13
N VAL A 11 -11.45 -10.83 -1.18
CA VAL A 11 -11.69 -9.74 -2.15
C VAL A 11 -12.96 -8.97 -1.82
N ARG A 12 -14.04 -9.69 -1.47
CA ARG A 12 -15.31 -9.07 -1.11
C ARG A 12 -15.19 -8.19 0.14
N GLU A 13 -14.55 -8.69 1.18
CA GLU A 13 -14.30 -7.94 2.42
C GLU A 13 -13.45 -6.68 2.14
N CYS A 14 -12.43 -6.78 1.27
CA CYS A 14 -11.63 -5.61 0.90
C CYS A 14 -12.43 -4.55 0.13
N LEU A 15 -13.39 -4.96 -0.71
CA LEU A 15 -14.28 -4.06 -1.43
C LEU A 15 -15.33 -3.43 -0.51
N GLU A 16 -15.97 -4.22 0.36
CA GLU A 16 -17.01 -3.77 1.29
C GLU A 16 -16.45 -2.80 2.35
N ASP A 17 -15.23 -3.04 2.84
CA ASP A 17 -14.58 -2.16 3.83
C ASP A 17 -13.89 -0.93 3.22
N GLY A 18 -13.93 -0.75 1.89
CA GLY A 18 -13.17 0.30 1.20
C GLY A 18 -11.64 0.13 1.26
N ASN A 19 -11.17 -1.05 1.67
CA ASN A 19 -9.77 -1.41 1.84
C ASN A 19 -9.13 -1.96 0.55
N VAL A 20 -9.46 -1.37 -0.60
CA VAL A 20 -9.04 -1.86 -1.93
C VAL A 20 -7.51 -1.90 -2.08
N PHE A 21 -6.79 -1.04 -1.32
CA PHE A 21 -5.32 -1.05 -1.25
C PHE A 21 -4.73 -2.40 -0.80
N LYS A 22 -5.49 -3.23 -0.06
CA LYS A 22 -5.03 -4.58 0.35
C LYS A 22 -4.96 -5.57 -0.82
N LEU A 23 -5.61 -5.24 -1.94
CA LEU A 23 -5.56 -6.02 -3.17
C LEU A 23 -4.44 -5.55 -4.11
N MET A 24 -3.78 -4.42 -3.81
CA MET A 24 -2.74 -3.86 -4.65
C MET A 24 -1.46 -4.69 -4.53
N THR A 25 -0.88 -5.02 -5.67
CA THR A 25 0.45 -5.59 -5.75
C THR A 25 1.51 -4.50 -5.55
N LYS A 26 2.76 -4.92 -5.37
CA LYS A 26 3.91 -3.99 -5.36
C LYS A 26 3.92 -3.11 -6.62
N GLU A 27 3.63 -3.69 -7.78
CA GLU A 27 3.61 -2.99 -9.06
C GLU A 27 2.49 -1.95 -9.12
N ASP A 28 1.30 -2.27 -8.59
CA ASP A 28 0.20 -1.30 -8.51
C ASP A 28 0.56 -0.10 -7.62
N VAL A 29 1.23 -0.35 -6.49
CA VAL A 29 1.70 0.72 -5.59
C VAL A 29 2.78 1.56 -6.27
N GLU A 30 3.75 0.95 -6.95
CA GLU A 30 4.78 1.64 -7.74
C GLU A 30 4.16 2.53 -8.82
N ASN A 31 3.17 2.00 -9.55
CA ASN A 31 2.49 2.73 -10.62
C ASN A 31 1.69 3.92 -10.07
N VAL A 32 0.94 3.75 -8.98
CA VAL A 32 0.15 4.85 -8.38
C VAL A 32 1.05 5.98 -7.90
N ILE A 33 2.14 5.64 -7.19
CA ILE A 33 3.06 6.65 -6.66
C ILE A 33 3.81 7.33 -7.82
N SER A 34 4.32 6.56 -8.78
CA SER A 34 4.99 7.11 -9.96
C SER A 34 4.08 8.03 -10.77
N SER A 35 2.82 7.65 -10.98
CA SER A 35 1.82 8.47 -11.69
C SER A 35 1.55 9.80 -10.98
N SER A 36 1.61 9.80 -9.65
CA SER A 36 1.38 11.00 -8.83
C SER A 36 2.60 11.92 -8.80
N LEU A 37 3.80 11.37 -8.96
CA LEU A 37 5.08 12.08 -8.86
C LEU A 37 5.66 12.50 -10.21
N GLN A 38 5.31 11.80 -11.30
CA GLN A 38 5.75 12.10 -12.65
C GLN A 38 5.43 13.54 -13.10
N PRO A 39 4.25 14.14 -12.79
CA PRO A 39 3.97 15.54 -13.11
C PRO A 39 4.94 16.53 -12.45
N HIS A 40 5.57 16.12 -11.36
CA HIS A 40 6.55 16.90 -10.62
C HIS A 40 8.00 16.60 -11.03
N GLY A 41 8.21 15.72 -12.03
CA GLY A 41 9.53 15.31 -12.49
C GLY A 41 10.29 14.43 -11.48
N ILE A 42 9.58 13.85 -10.52
CA ILE A 42 10.17 13.01 -9.47
C ILE A 42 10.09 11.54 -9.92
N SER A 43 11.23 10.87 -10.00
CA SER A 43 11.31 9.43 -10.16
C SER A 43 11.20 8.76 -8.79
N PHE A 44 10.38 7.72 -8.68
CA PHE A 44 10.16 6.99 -7.44
C PHE A 44 10.42 5.50 -7.63
N GLU A 45 11.27 4.93 -6.78
CA GLU A 45 11.55 3.51 -6.71
C GLU A 45 11.19 2.98 -5.31
N VAL A 46 10.22 2.06 -5.21
CA VAL A 46 9.77 1.54 -3.91
C VAL A 46 10.90 0.89 -3.11
N LYS A 47 11.89 0.28 -3.75
CA LYS A 47 12.98 -0.38 -3.03
C LYS A 47 13.88 0.60 -2.27
N THR A 48 14.08 1.80 -2.80
CA THR A 48 15.01 2.78 -2.24
C THR A 48 14.28 3.91 -1.52
N ASP A 49 13.14 4.34 -2.06
CA ASP A 49 12.51 5.60 -1.68
C ASP A 49 11.31 5.40 -0.75
N PHE A 50 10.80 4.17 -0.63
CA PHE A 50 9.61 3.89 0.18
C PHE A 50 9.84 4.15 1.68
N ILE A 51 11.01 3.78 2.21
CA ILE A 51 11.35 4.05 3.61
C ILE A 51 11.44 5.55 3.86
N GLN A 52 12.13 6.29 2.97
CA GLN A 52 12.23 7.74 3.08
C GLN A 52 10.86 8.41 2.97
N LEU A 53 9.99 7.93 2.07
CA LEU A 53 8.63 8.43 1.93
C LEU A 53 7.81 8.18 3.21
N ILE A 54 7.90 6.98 3.80
CA ILE A 54 7.25 6.66 5.07
C ILE A 54 7.75 7.56 6.19
N GLU A 55 9.06 7.85 6.26
CA GLU A 55 9.63 8.76 7.27
C GLU A 55 9.09 10.20 7.18
N GLN A 56 8.66 10.64 6.01
CA GLN A 56 8.07 11.98 5.80
C GLN A 56 6.55 12.03 6.08
N VAL A 57 5.87 10.89 6.15
CA VAL A 57 4.43 10.85 6.45
C VAL A 57 4.23 11.02 7.95
N ASP A 58 3.40 11.98 8.34
CA ASP A 58 3.00 12.15 9.74
C ASP A 58 2.47 10.81 10.29
N ARG A 59 3.12 10.32 11.34
CA ARG A 59 2.82 9.05 11.98
C ARG A 59 1.42 9.01 12.59
N SER A 60 0.81 10.17 12.85
CA SER A 60 -0.59 10.27 13.28
C SER A 60 -1.58 9.78 12.22
N LEU A 61 -1.17 9.78 10.95
CA LEU A 61 -1.95 9.32 9.80
C LEU A 61 -1.72 7.84 9.47
N TRP A 62 -0.80 7.18 10.19
CA TRP A 62 -0.52 5.77 9.95
C TRP A 62 -1.70 4.91 10.40
N PHE A 63 -2.09 3.96 9.57
CA PHE A 63 -3.04 2.94 9.98
C PHE A 63 -2.46 2.17 11.17
N HIS A 64 -3.27 1.87 12.20
CA HIS A 64 -2.80 1.10 13.38
C HIS A 64 -2.08 -0.22 13.02
N LYS A 65 -2.35 -0.79 11.84
CA LYS A 65 -1.69 -2.01 11.34
C LYS A 65 -0.24 -1.79 10.86
N TRP A 66 0.22 -0.54 10.75
CA TRP A 66 1.59 -0.18 10.36
C TRP A 66 2.53 -0.05 11.57
N ASP A 67 2.05 -0.36 12.77
CA ASP A 67 2.84 -0.43 14.01
C ASP A 67 4.02 -1.43 13.95
N PHE A 68 4.11 -2.29 12.93
CA PHE A 68 5.30 -3.13 12.73
C PHE A 68 6.58 -2.31 12.52
N LEU A 69 6.46 -1.05 12.08
CA LEU A 69 7.59 -0.11 11.97
C LEU A 69 8.07 0.42 13.34
N ASN A 70 7.25 0.33 14.38
CA ASN A 70 7.64 0.65 15.76
C ASN A 70 8.40 -0.48 16.44
N SER A 71 8.58 -1.63 15.77
CA SER A 71 9.31 -2.80 16.28
C SER A 71 10.77 -2.88 15.82
N ILE A 72 11.31 -1.81 15.23
CA ILE A 72 12.72 -1.67 14.82
C ILE A 72 13.49 -0.91 15.89
#